data_AF-A0A169FRB6-F1
#
_entry.id   AF-A0A169FRB6-F1
#
_cell.length_a   1.000
_cell.length_b   1.000
_cell.length_c   1.000
_cell.angle_alpha   90.00
_cell.angle_beta   90.00
_cell.angle_gamma   90.00
#
_symmetry.space_group_name_H-M   'P 1'
#
loop_
_entity.id
_entity.type
_entity.pdbx_description
1 polymer ?
#
loop_
_entity_poly.entity_id
_entity_poly.type
_entity_poly.pdbx_seq_one_letter_code
_entity_poly.pdbx_strand_id
1 'polypeptide(L)'
;MAKKLRDLLNVDLQIVQGQVHNWIDRYFPEFFTVFKSWEGKAALHLLKLEALPDELVRYTDVELLEYLREAVKRSIGIKKIQALKEAANRSIGIRQGAMMAKMELRALIQKYELIQAKFEELDHTLDTLLQDIPGVD
;
A
#
# COMPACT_ATOMS: atom_id res chain seq x y z
N MET A 1 3.02 10.72 -27.57
CA MET A 1 2.73 9.31 -27.19
C MET A 1 2.85 9.11 -25.68
N ALA A 2 3.96 9.53 -25.06
CA ALA A 2 4.18 9.44 -23.61
C ALA A 2 3.07 10.08 -22.73
N LYS A 3 2.57 11.27 -23.10
CA LYS A 3 1.45 11.92 -22.38
C LYS A 3 0.20 11.02 -22.29
N LYS A 4 -0.20 10.40 -23.41
CA LYS A 4 -1.38 9.52 -23.47
C LYS A 4 -1.18 8.27 -22.60
N LEU A 5 0.02 7.69 -22.57
CA LEU A 5 0.32 6.54 -21.70
C LEU A 5 0.31 6.95 -20.23
N ARG A 6 0.89 8.11 -19.88
CA ARG A 6 0.86 8.65 -18.51
C ARG A 6 -0.58 8.90 -18.04
N ASP A 7 -1.43 9.46 -18.89
CA ASP A 7 -2.83 9.71 -18.58
C ASP A 7 -3.59 8.40 -18.29
N LEU A 8 -3.33 7.33 -19.08
CA LEU A 8 -3.90 6.00 -18.84
C LEU A 8 -3.45 5.42 -17.49
N LEU A 9 -2.16 5.47 -17.20
CA LEU A 9 -1.62 4.98 -15.92
C LEU A 9 -2.20 5.75 -14.72
N ASN A 10 -2.43 7.07 -14.86
CA ASN A 10 -3.06 7.88 -13.81
C ASN A 10 -4.50 7.44 -13.54
N VAL A 11 -5.27 7.13 -14.58
CA VAL A 11 -6.64 6.62 -14.43
C VAL A 11 -6.64 5.26 -13.73
N ASP A 12 -5.77 4.34 -14.16
CA ASP A 12 -5.65 3.02 -13.54
C ASP A 12 -5.20 3.12 -12.07
N LEU A 13 -4.30 4.05 -11.77
CA LEU A 13 -3.85 4.36 -10.41
C LEU A 13 -5.02 4.83 -9.54
N GLN A 14 -5.79 5.82 -10.00
CA GLN A 14 -6.95 6.33 -9.26
C GLN A 14 -7.99 5.23 -8.97
N ILE A 15 -8.22 4.35 -9.94
CA ILE A 15 -9.14 3.22 -9.77
C ILE A 15 -8.63 2.27 -8.68
N VAL A 16 -7.38 1.82 -8.76
CA VAL A 16 -6.86 0.88 -7.75
C VAL A 16 -6.76 1.54 -6.37
N GLN A 17 -6.45 2.84 -6.30
CA GLN A 17 -6.44 3.58 -5.04
C GLN A 17 -7.82 3.59 -4.38
N GLY A 18 -8.87 3.86 -5.15
CA GLY A 18 -10.25 3.80 -4.67
C GLY A 18 -10.65 2.39 -4.22
N GLN A 19 -10.21 1.36 -4.94
CA GLN A 19 -10.49 -0.04 -4.58
C GLN A 19 -9.80 -0.44 -3.26
N VAL A 20 -8.53 -0.06 -3.06
CA VAL A 20 -7.82 -0.32 -1.80
C VAL A 20 -8.46 0.45 -0.65
N HIS A 21 -8.83 1.71 -0.86
CA HIS A 21 -9.52 2.50 0.17
C HIS A 21 -10.85 1.85 0.57
N ASN A 22 -11.65 1.42 -0.41
CA ASN A 22 -12.91 0.73 -0.16
C ASN A 22 -12.72 -0.63 0.52
N TRP A 23 -11.64 -1.35 0.20
CA TRP A 23 -11.28 -2.57 0.93
C TRP A 23 -10.98 -2.26 2.40
N ILE A 24 -10.18 -1.22 2.67
CA ILE A 24 -9.86 -0.78 4.04
C ILE A 24 -11.13 -0.39 4.79
N ASP A 25 -12.03 0.39 4.19
CA ASP A 25 -13.28 0.81 4.83
C ASP A 25 -14.18 -0.39 5.20
N ARG A 26 -14.18 -1.44 4.37
CA ARG A 26 -14.98 -2.66 4.61
C ARG A 26 -14.36 -3.56 5.67
N TYR A 27 -13.05 -3.77 5.64
CA TYR A 27 -12.39 -4.84 6.40
C TYR A 27 -11.55 -4.33 7.58
N PHE A 28 -11.10 -3.08 7.55
CA PHE A 28 -10.34 -2.46 8.64
C PHE A 28 -10.56 -0.93 8.71
N PRO A 29 -11.79 -0.45 8.98
CA PRO A 29 -12.12 0.99 8.92
C PRO A 29 -11.28 1.86 9.88
N GLU A 30 -10.74 1.29 10.95
CA GLU A 30 -9.91 1.99 11.93
C GLU A 30 -8.45 2.18 11.46
N PHE A 31 -8.05 1.61 10.32
CA PHE A 31 -6.69 1.68 9.78
C PHE A 31 -6.16 3.12 9.71
N PHE A 32 -6.99 4.05 9.25
CA PHE A 32 -6.61 5.45 9.08
C PHE A 32 -6.48 6.23 10.40
N THR A 33 -6.91 5.64 11.53
CA THR A 33 -6.63 6.20 12.87
C THR A 33 -5.16 6.02 13.26
N VAL A 34 -4.44 5.11 12.59
CA VAL A 34 -3.03 4.79 12.85
C VAL A 34 -2.15 5.29 11.71
N PHE A 35 -2.57 5.11 10.46
CA PHE A 35 -1.84 5.55 9.27
C PHE A 35 -2.56 6.71 8.59
N LYS A 36 -1.84 7.80 8.28
CA LYS A 36 -2.44 8.93 7.56
C LYS A 36 -2.80 8.58 6.11
N SER A 37 -2.06 7.67 5.51
CA SER A 37 -2.27 7.16 4.16
C SER A 37 -1.82 5.70 4.11
N TRP A 38 -2.53 4.90 3.32
CA TRP A 38 -2.21 3.50 3.08
C TRP A 38 -1.03 3.33 2.11
N GLU A 39 -0.74 4.33 1.29
CA GLU A 39 0.36 4.33 0.31
C GLU A 39 1.73 4.56 0.96
N GLY A 40 1.75 5.00 2.23
CA GLY A 40 3.00 5.16 2.97
C GLY A 40 3.71 3.81 3.11
N LYS A 41 5.04 3.79 2.95
CA LYS A 41 5.87 2.57 2.91
C LYS A 41 5.50 1.52 3.96
N ALA A 42 5.35 1.94 5.22
CA ALA A 42 4.98 1.02 6.28
C ALA A 42 3.51 0.57 6.26
N ALA A 43 2.60 1.44 5.85
CA ALA A 43 1.18 1.12 5.74
C ALA A 43 0.96 0.11 4.60
N LEU A 44 1.60 0.36 3.45
CA LEU A 44 1.61 -0.56 2.32
C LEU A 44 2.25 -1.90 2.70
N HIS A 45 3.36 -1.88 3.41
CA HIS A 45 4.01 -3.10 3.88
C HIS A 45 3.13 -3.88 4.85
N LEU A 46 2.40 -3.19 5.75
CA LEU A 46 1.41 -3.85 6.60
C LEU A 46 0.30 -4.54 5.78
N LEU A 47 -0.23 -3.88 4.76
CA LEU A 47 -1.27 -4.45 3.90
C LEU A 47 -0.78 -5.70 3.14
N LYS A 48 0.52 -5.77 2.82
CA LYS A 48 1.13 -6.98 2.23
C LYS A 48 1.18 -8.19 3.18
N LEU A 49 1.00 -7.99 4.48
CA LEU A 49 0.82 -9.09 5.42
C LEU A 49 -0.52 -9.82 5.17
N GLU A 50 -1.46 -9.15 4.50
CA GLU A 50 -2.80 -9.67 4.21
C GLU A 50 -3.53 -10.14 5.48
N ALA A 51 -3.19 -9.56 6.63
CA ALA A 51 -3.80 -9.90 7.90
C ALA A 51 -5.02 -9.03 8.13
N LEU A 52 -6.16 -9.67 8.40
CA LEU A 52 -7.36 -8.99 8.87
C LEU A 52 -7.20 -8.53 10.33
N PRO A 53 -8.04 -7.62 10.84
CA PRO A 53 -7.91 -7.12 12.21
C PRO A 53 -7.83 -8.23 13.27
N ASP A 54 -8.63 -9.29 13.17
CA ASP A 54 -8.63 -10.39 14.14
C ASP A 54 -7.39 -11.30 14.05
N GLU A 55 -6.69 -11.27 12.92
CA GLU A 55 -5.39 -11.93 12.74
C GLU A 55 -4.26 -11.01 13.24
N LEU A 56 -4.33 -9.71 12.96
CA LEU A 56 -3.34 -8.70 13.39
C LEU A 56 -3.15 -8.67 14.91
N VAL A 57 -4.22 -8.84 15.69
CA VAL A 57 -4.15 -8.86 17.16
C VAL A 57 -3.32 -10.06 17.67
N ARG A 58 -3.23 -11.15 16.91
CA ARG A 58 -2.53 -12.38 17.31
C ARG A 58 -1.01 -12.26 17.21
N TYR A 59 -0.52 -11.32 16.41
CA TYR A 59 0.91 -11.03 16.36
C TYR A 59 1.36 -10.33 17.63
N THR A 60 2.57 -10.65 18.07
CA THR A 60 3.24 -9.89 19.12
C THR A 60 3.66 -8.52 18.61
N ASP A 61 3.82 -7.57 19.53
CA ASP A 61 4.26 -6.22 19.18
C ASP A 61 5.67 -6.24 18.54
N VAL A 62 6.50 -7.20 18.92
CA VAL A 62 7.86 -7.37 18.38
C VAL A 62 7.81 -7.87 16.93
N GLU A 63 7.02 -8.90 16.64
CA GLU A 63 6.87 -9.44 15.28
C GLU A 63 6.38 -8.36 14.29
N LEU A 64 5.35 -7.60 14.65
CA LEU A 64 4.85 -6.51 13.80
C LEU A 64 5.88 -5.38 13.67
N LEU A 65 6.61 -5.06 14.74
CA LEU A 65 7.64 -4.02 14.70
C LEU A 65 8.78 -4.40 13.77
N GLU A 66 9.26 -5.65 13.85
CA GLU A 66 10.32 -6.17 13.00
C GLU A 66 9.89 -6.20 11.54
N TYR A 67 8.71 -6.76 11.26
CA TYR A 67 8.13 -6.80 9.92
C TYR A 67 8.05 -5.40 9.30
N LEU A 68 7.46 -4.42 10.00
CA LEU A 68 7.34 -3.06 9.44
C LEU A 68 8.67 -2.34 9.28
N ARG A 69 9.70 -2.71 10.04
CA ARG A 69 11.05 -2.13 9.91
C ARG A 69 11.79 -2.60 8.68
N GLU A 70 11.39 -3.70 8.06
CA GLU A 70 11.93 -4.14 6.77
C GLU A 70 11.66 -3.08 5.68
N ALA A 71 10.49 -2.45 5.72
CA ALA A 71 10.11 -1.40 4.77
C ALA A 71 10.54 0.01 5.16
N VAL A 72 10.72 0.31 6.45
CA VAL A 72 11.11 1.65 6.92
C VAL A 72 12.23 1.62 7.97
N LYS A 73 13.33 2.33 7.68
CA LYS A 73 14.46 2.46 8.61
C LYS A 73 14.07 3.31 9.82
N ARG A 74 13.77 2.65 10.95
CA ARG A 74 13.59 3.20 12.32
C ARG A 74 12.51 4.27 12.53
N SER A 75 11.73 4.66 11.51
CA SER A 75 10.66 5.65 11.65
C SER A 75 9.39 5.12 12.34
N ILE A 76 9.26 3.80 12.48
CA ILE A 76 8.21 3.16 13.26
C ILE A 76 8.75 2.72 14.63
N GLY A 77 8.10 3.24 15.66
CA GLY A 77 8.33 2.87 17.05
C GLY A 77 7.20 2.02 17.62
N ILE A 78 7.48 1.39 18.76
CA ILE A 78 6.56 0.46 19.45
C ILE A 78 5.18 1.06 19.72
N LYS A 79 5.10 2.36 20.04
CA LYS A 79 3.82 3.06 20.28
C LYS A 79 2.87 2.98 19.09
N LYS A 80 3.40 3.00 17.87
CA LYS A 80 2.59 2.90 16.66
C LYS A 80 2.08 1.47 16.43
N ILE A 81 2.85 0.46 16.83
CA ILE A 81 2.43 -0.94 16.79
C ILE A 81 1.32 -1.20 17.82
N GLN A 82 1.46 -0.65 19.02
CA GLN A 82 0.42 -0.73 20.05
C GLN A 82 -0.89 -0.07 19.58
N ALA A 83 -0.80 1.15 19.03
CA ALA A 83 -1.96 1.82 18.43
C ALA A 83 -2.58 1.01 17.28
N LEU A 84 -1.77 0.34 16.46
CA LEU A 84 -2.25 -0.58 15.41
C LEU A 84 -3.04 -1.75 16.00
N LYS A 85 -2.51 -2.41 17.02
CA LYS A 85 -3.18 -3.55 17.66
C LYS A 85 -4.43 -3.12 18.40
N GLU A 86 -4.42 -1.97 19.06
CA GLU A 86 -5.62 -1.38 19.68
C GLU A 86 -6.70 -1.09 18.64
N ALA A 87 -6.32 -0.50 17.50
CA ALA A 87 -7.24 -0.26 16.38
C ALA A 87 -7.80 -1.57 15.81
N ALA A 88 -6.97 -2.59 15.65
CA ALA A 88 -7.39 -3.90 15.18
C ALA A 88 -8.33 -4.61 16.17
N ASN A 89 -8.04 -4.52 17.47
CA ASN A 89 -8.82 -5.15 18.53
C ASN A 89 -10.23 -4.55 18.66
N ARG A 90 -10.37 -3.24 18.43
CA ARG A 90 -11.67 -2.55 18.43
C ARG A 90 -12.37 -2.56 17.07
N SER A 91 -11.81 -3.24 16.06
CA SER A 91 -12.26 -3.09 14.69
C SER A 91 -13.66 -3.66 14.47
N ILE A 92 -14.49 -2.86 13.80
CA ILE A 92 -15.84 -3.25 13.37
C ILE A 92 -15.87 -3.77 11.92
N GLY A 93 -14.70 -3.99 11.30
CA GLY A 93 -14.59 -4.49 9.94
C GLY A 93 -15.26 -5.86 9.73
N ILE A 94 -15.62 -6.13 8.47
CA ILE A 94 -16.25 -7.39 8.06
C ILE A 94 -15.32 -8.56 8.37
N ARG A 95 -15.86 -9.59 9.03
CA ARG A 95 -15.11 -10.82 9.39
C ARG A 95 -15.44 -12.01 8.49
N GLN A 96 -16.57 -11.95 7.79
CA GLN A 96 -17.00 -13.02 6.89
C GLN A 96 -16.19 -12.98 5.59
N GLY A 97 -15.95 -14.15 5.00
CA GLY A 97 -15.24 -14.25 3.73
C GLY A 97 -13.76 -13.88 3.82
N ALA A 98 -13.12 -14.14 4.96
CA ALA A 98 -11.72 -13.77 5.22
C ALA A 98 -10.76 -14.19 4.10
N MET A 99 -10.88 -15.41 3.60
CA MET A 99 -10.07 -15.89 2.47
C MET A 99 -10.22 -14.99 1.23
N MET A 100 -11.46 -14.64 0.86
CA MET A 100 -11.73 -13.80 -0.30
C MET A 100 -11.24 -12.36 -0.07
N ALA A 101 -11.40 -11.82 1.14
CA ALA A 101 -10.90 -10.50 1.49
C ALA A 101 -9.38 -10.41 1.32
N LYS A 102 -8.65 -11.43 1.75
CA LYS A 102 -7.18 -11.51 1.62
C LYS A 102 -6.75 -11.64 0.16
N MET A 103 -7.43 -12.48 -0.61
CA MET A 103 -7.20 -12.61 -2.05
C MET A 103 -7.46 -11.31 -2.80
N GLU A 104 -8.55 -10.60 -2.47
CA GLU A 104 -8.87 -9.29 -3.03
C GLU A 104 -7.77 -8.28 -2.70
N LEU A 105 -7.37 -8.16 -1.43
CA LEU A 105 -6.30 -7.25 -1.02
C LEU A 105 -4.99 -7.54 -1.77
N ARG A 106 -4.57 -8.81 -1.82
CA ARG A 106 -3.38 -9.23 -2.56
C ARG A 106 -3.42 -8.76 -4.01
N ALA A 107 -4.54 -9.00 -4.71
CA ALA A 107 -4.70 -8.61 -6.10
C ALA A 107 -4.64 -7.08 -6.28
N LEU A 108 -5.26 -6.33 -5.37
CA LEU A 108 -5.25 -4.87 -5.40
C LEU A 108 -3.85 -4.29 -5.15
N ILE A 109 -3.12 -4.80 -4.17
CA ILE A 109 -1.75 -4.36 -3.89
C ILE A 109 -0.83 -4.70 -5.06
N GLN A 110 -0.90 -5.91 -5.61
CA GLN A 110 -0.11 -6.29 -6.79
C GLN A 110 -0.40 -5.40 -8.00
N LYS A 111 -1.68 -5.06 -8.24
CA LYS A 111 -2.09 -4.13 -9.29
C LYS A 111 -1.50 -2.74 -9.06
N TYR A 112 -1.57 -2.22 -7.84
CA TYR A 112 -0.97 -0.94 -7.49
C TYR A 112 0.54 -0.91 -7.74
N GLU A 113 1.27 -1.93 -7.29
CA GLU A 113 2.72 -2.02 -7.48
C GLU A 113 3.11 -2.13 -8.95
N LEU A 114 2.34 -2.88 -9.75
CA LEU A 114 2.54 -2.97 -11.19
C LEU A 114 2.40 -1.58 -11.86
N ILE A 115 1.37 -0.82 -11.48
CA ILE A 115 1.14 0.52 -12.03
C ILE A 115 2.29 1.46 -11.64
N GLN A 116 2.77 1.40 -10.39
CA GLN A 116 3.92 2.20 -9.95
C GLN A 116 5.19 1.84 -10.73
N ALA A 117 5.47 0.55 -10.94
CA ALA A 117 6.60 0.12 -11.76
C ALA A 117 6.48 0.61 -13.22
N LYS A 118 5.26 0.72 -13.77
CA LYS A 118 5.03 1.29 -15.11
C LYS A 118 5.25 2.79 -15.18
N PHE A 119 4.98 3.54 -14.10
CA PHE A 119 5.38 4.93 -14.02
C PHE A 119 6.91 5.08 -14.01
N GLU A 120 7.61 4.27 -13.21
CA GLU A 120 9.08 4.28 -13.16
C GLU A 120 9.70 3.93 -14.52
N GLU A 121 9.18 2.92 -15.22
CA GLU A 121 9.61 2.55 -16.58
C GLU A 121 9.40 3.70 -17.58
N LEU A 122 8.26 4.37 -17.52
CA LEU A 122 7.95 5.50 -18.38
C LEU A 122 8.86 6.69 -18.12
N ASP A 123 9.06 7.06 -16.86
CA ASP A 123 9.93 8.17 -16.48
C ASP A 123 11.40 7.87 -16.88
N HIS A 124 11.89 6.65 -16.67
CA HIS A 124 13.22 6.25 -17.12
C HIS A 124 13.39 6.34 -18.65
N THR A 125 12.39 5.85 -19.40
CA THR A 125 12.40 5.93 -20.87
C THR A 125 12.43 7.37 -21.35
N LEU A 126 11.69 8.27 -20.68
CA LEU A 126 11.70 9.69 -21.01
C LEU A 126 13.06 10.34 -20.74
N ASP A 127 13.69 10.02 -19.60
CA ASP A 127 15.01 10.54 -19.26
C ASP A 127 16.07 10.10 -20.28
N THR A 128 16.06 8.84 -20.72
CA THR A 128 16.99 8.35 -21.76
C THR A 128 16.79 9.07 -23.09
N LEU A 129 15.55 9.24 -23.54
CA LEU A 129 15.26 9.94 -24.79
C LEU A 129 15.67 11.42 -24.76
N LEU A 130 15.66 12.06 -23.59
CA LEU A 130 16.14 13.43 -23.41
C LEU A 130 17.67 13.53 -23.44
N GLN A 131 18.39 12.48 -23.01
CA GLN A 131 19.86 12.42 -23.08
C GLN A 131 20.39 12.16 -24.50
N ASP A 132 19.60 11.51 -25.35
CA ASP A 132 19.94 11.20 -26.73
C ASP A 132 19.66 12.33 -27.73
N ILE A 133 19.27 13.53 -27.27
CA ILE A 133 19.15 14.71 -28.14
C ILE A 133 20.54 15.34 -28.31
N PRO A 134 21.19 15.23 -29.49
CA PRO A 134 22.44 15.91 -29.73
C PRO A 134 22.14 17.38 -30.02
N GLY A 135 22.66 18.28 -29.18
CA GLY A 135 22.79 19.70 -29.52
C GLY A 135 22.14 20.68 -28.55
N VAL A 136 22.90 21.04 -27.50
CA VAL A 136 23.06 22.45 -27.12
C VAL A 136 24.55 22.65 -26.79
N ASP A 137 25.35 22.83 -27.85
CA ASP A 137 26.54 23.69 -27.85
C ASP A 137 26.22 24.87 -28.78
#